data_AF-A0A859IHD6-F1
#
_entry.id   AF-A0A859IHD6-F1
#
_cell.length_a   1.000
_cell.length_b   1.000
_cell.length_c   1.000
_cell.angle_alpha   90.00
_cell.angle_beta   90.00
_cell.angle_gamma   90.00
#
_symmetry.space_group_name_H-M   'P 1'
#
loop_
_entity.id
_entity.type
_entity.pdbx_description
1 polymer ?
#
loop_
_entity_poly.entity_id
_entity_poly.type
_entity_poly.pdbx_seq_one_letter_code
_entity_poly.pdbx_strand_id
1 'polypeptide(L)'
;MKLTEERKAQILASLEQDYVPFSDVFHEICADTFADMVMTDALQTTEGRNDKNQLRHLKRTYFNLVPEHYEQVIPVVEKVLSLQNKYQKRRFG
;
A
#
# COMPACT_ATOMS: atom_id res chain seq x y z
N MET A 1 -7.26 5.77 4.15
CA MET A 1 -7.32 6.91 3.21
C MET A 1 -8.10 6.45 1.98
N LYS A 2 -9.12 7.20 1.57
CA LYS A 2 -9.84 6.96 0.32
C LYS A 2 -9.24 7.85 -0.78
N LEU A 3 -9.08 7.32 -1.98
CA LEU A 3 -8.62 8.08 -3.14
C LEU A 3 -9.80 8.81 -3.79
N THR A 4 -9.53 9.96 -4.40
CA THR A 4 -10.51 10.64 -5.27
C THR A 4 -10.68 9.88 -6.58
N GLU A 5 -11.82 10.04 -7.25
CA GLU A 5 -12.07 9.38 -8.54
C GLU A 5 -11.04 9.78 -9.60
N GLU A 6 -10.61 11.05 -9.61
CA GLU A 6 -9.53 11.53 -10.48
C GLU A 6 -8.21 10.79 -10.23
N ARG A 7 -7.84 10.58 -8.97
CA ARG A 7 -6.61 9.83 -8.62
C ARG A 7 -6.72 8.36 -8.99
N LYS A 8 -7.89 7.74 -8.83
CA LYS A 8 -8.12 6.35 -9.26
C LYS A 8 -7.95 6.23 -10.77
N ALA A 9 -8.57 7.12 -11.55
CA ALA A 9 -8.43 7.14 -13.00
C ALA A 9 -6.97 7.32 -13.45
N GLN A 10 -6.21 8.22 -12.79
CA GLN A 10 -4.79 8.42 -13.07
C GLN A 10 -3.94 7.17 -12.80
N ILE A 11 -4.22 6.46 -11.70
CA ILE A 11 -3.52 5.21 -11.35
C ILE A 11 -3.80 4.13 -12.40
N LEU A 12 -5.06 3.95 -12.77
CA LEU A 12 -5.45 2.96 -13.77
C LEU A 12 -4.84 3.26 -15.14
N ALA A 13 -4.88 4.51 -15.58
CA ALA A 13 -4.26 4.93 -16.84
C ALA A 13 -2.74 4.71 -16.83
N SER A 14 -2.07 4.97 -15.70
CA SER A 14 -0.63 4.71 -15.57
C SER A 14 -0.31 3.22 -15.68
N LEU A 15 -1.09 2.38 -15.00
CA LEU A 15 -0.92 0.93 -15.01
C LEU A 15 -1.21 0.30 -16.37
N GLU A 16 -2.18 0.83 -17.11
CA GLU A 16 -2.48 0.40 -18.48
C GLU A 16 -1.35 0.71 -19.45
N GLN A 17 -0.68 1.87 -19.29
CA GLN A 17 0.43 2.29 -20.15
C GLN A 17 1.72 1.54 -19.85
N ASP A 18 2.14 1.55 -18.58
CA ASP A 18 3.30 0.81 -18.08
C ASP A 18 3.16 0.65 -16.57
N TYR A 19 2.96 -0.59 -16.11
CA TYR A 19 2.77 -0.85 -14.70
C TYR A 19 4.06 -0.83 -13.88
N VAL A 20 5.25 -0.90 -14.51
CA VAL A 20 6.53 -1.02 -13.78
C VAL A 20 6.78 0.20 -12.89
N PRO A 21 6.73 1.46 -13.40
CA PRO A 21 7.01 2.64 -12.57
C PRO A 21 6.06 2.77 -11.38
N PHE A 22 4.77 2.51 -11.57
CA PHE A 22 3.80 2.61 -10.48
C PHE A 22 3.97 1.45 -9.48
N SER A 23 4.38 0.27 -9.95
CA SER A 23 4.68 -0.88 -9.09
C SER A 23 5.90 -0.65 -8.20
N ASP A 24 6.92 0.05 -8.70
CA ASP A 24 8.09 0.45 -7.91
C ASP A 24 7.69 1.41 -6.79
N VAL A 25 6.93 2.46 -7.12
CA VAL A 25 6.39 3.40 -6.11
C VAL A 25 5.53 2.67 -5.08
N PHE A 26 4.67 1.73 -5.51
CA PHE A 26 3.85 0.94 -4.59
C PHE A 26 4.71 0.05 -3.67
N HIS A 27 5.81 -0.51 -4.20
CA HIS A 27 6.76 -1.29 -3.42
C HIS A 27 7.44 -0.44 -2.34
N GLU A 28 7.88 0.77 -2.69
CA GLU A 28 8.50 1.74 -1.79
C GLU A 28 7.55 2.13 -0.66
N ILE A 29 6.30 2.46 -0.98
CA ILE A 29 5.26 2.78 0.02
C ILE A 29 5.09 1.62 1.02
N CYS A 30 5.09 0.37 0.54
CA CYS A 30 5.02 -0.80 1.41
C CYS A 30 6.26 -0.93 2.30
N ALA A 31 7.46 -0.65 1.78
CA ALA A 31 8.70 -0.69 2.54
C ALA A 31 8.75 0.39 3.61
N ASP A 32 8.38 1.63 3.28
CA ASP A 32 8.30 2.76 4.20
C ASP A 32 7.30 2.50 5.32
N THR A 33 6.11 1.98 4.97
CA THR A 33 5.10 1.63 5.96
C THR A 33 5.62 0.58 6.95
N PHE A 34 6.35 -0.42 6.45
CA PHE A 34 6.97 -1.43 7.33
C PHE A 34 8.08 -0.82 8.20
N ALA A 35 8.90 0.07 7.66
CA ALA A 35 9.90 0.80 8.43
C ALA A 35 9.25 1.63 9.55
N ASP A 36 8.15 2.32 9.28
CA ASP A 36 7.40 3.07 10.29
C ASP A 36 6.83 2.16 11.39
N MET A 37 6.33 0.96 11.04
CA MET A 37 5.91 -0.04 12.03
C MET A 37 7.06 -0.47 12.95
N VAL A 38 8.27 -0.66 12.39
CA VAL A 38 9.47 -1.01 13.16
C VAL A 38 9.87 0.14 14.08
N MET A 39 9.92 1.36 13.56
CA MET A 39 10.35 2.56 14.30
C MET A 39 9.40 2.95 15.44
N THR A 40 8.15 2.49 15.41
CA THR A 40 7.11 2.80 16.41
C THR A 40 6.84 1.66 17.39
N ASP A 41 7.69 0.63 17.39
CA ASP A 41 7.55 -0.62 18.16
C ASP A 41 6.20 -1.32 17.97
N ALA A 42 5.49 -1.02 16.87
CA ALA A 42 4.17 -1.57 16.62
C ALA A 42 4.19 -3.09 16.51
N LEU A 43 5.29 -3.67 16.05
CA LEU A 43 5.46 -5.12 15.88
C LEU A 43 5.47 -5.90 17.20
N GLN A 44 5.60 -5.21 18.35
CA GLN A 44 5.48 -5.82 19.67
C GLN A 44 4.03 -6.14 20.04
N THR A 45 3.05 -5.45 19.43
CA THR A 45 1.63 -5.66 19.71
C THR A 45 1.01 -6.67 18.74
N THR A 46 -0.07 -7.33 19.18
CA THR A 46 -0.83 -8.24 18.30
C THR A 46 -1.43 -7.49 17.11
N GLU A 47 -1.90 -6.27 17.32
CA GLU A 47 -2.42 -5.41 16.25
C GLU A 47 -1.34 -5.11 15.20
N GLY A 48 -0.15 -4.66 15.59
CA GLY A 48 0.91 -4.35 14.62
C GLY A 48 1.44 -5.59 13.89
N ARG A 49 1.43 -6.76 14.52
CA ARG A 49 1.70 -8.03 13.83
C ARG A 49 0.63 -8.38 12.79
N ASN A 50 -0.64 -8.16 13.11
CA ASN A 50 -1.74 -8.38 12.17
C ASN A 50 -1.64 -7.40 10.99
N ASP A 51 -1.36 -6.13 11.26
CA ASP A 51 -1.19 -5.10 10.22
C ASP A 51 0.02 -5.38 9.32
N LYS A 52 1.13 -5.88 9.88
CA LYS A 52 2.28 -6.36 9.09
C LYS A 52 1.87 -7.51 8.15
N ASN A 53 1.13 -8.49 8.67
CA ASN A 53 0.65 -9.61 7.85
C ASN A 53 -0.31 -9.12 6.76
N GLN A 54 -1.17 -8.17 7.07
CA GLN A 54 -2.06 -7.52 6.12
C GLN A 54 -1.26 -6.77 5.04
N LEU A 55 -0.25 -5.98 5.40
CA LEU A 55 0.61 -5.28 4.46
C LEU A 55 1.30 -6.24 3.50
N ARG A 56 1.84 -7.36 4.02
CA ARG A 56 2.44 -8.42 3.20
C ARG A 56 1.43 -9.05 2.24
N HIS A 57 0.22 -9.32 2.72
CA HIS A 57 -0.86 -9.87 1.90
C HIS A 57 -1.24 -8.88 0.78
N LEU A 58 -1.49 -7.61 1.12
CA LEU A 58 -1.82 -6.56 0.16
C LEU A 58 -0.75 -6.38 -0.90
N LYS A 59 0.54 -6.38 -0.50
CA LYS A 59 1.66 -6.31 -1.44
C LYS A 59 1.62 -7.46 -2.45
N ARG A 60 1.44 -8.70 -1.97
CA ARG A 60 1.33 -9.87 -2.84
C ARG A 60 0.11 -9.77 -3.77
N THR A 61 -1.04 -9.37 -3.23
CA THR A 61 -2.28 -9.22 -4.00
C THR A 61 -2.11 -8.19 -5.11
N TYR A 62 -1.48 -7.04 -4.83
CA TYR A 62 -1.18 -6.04 -5.84
C TYR A 62 -0.36 -6.62 -7.01
N PHE A 63 0.80 -7.22 -6.72
CA PHE A 63 1.69 -7.76 -7.77
C PHE A 63 1.08 -8.94 -8.55
N ASN A 64 0.12 -9.65 -7.96
CA ASN A 64 -0.65 -10.67 -8.68
C ASN A 64 -1.73 -10.07 -9.60
N LEU A 65 -2.31 -8.92 -9.23
CA LEU A 65 -3.39 -8.29 -9.99
C LEU A 65 -2.86 -7.47 -11.16
N VAL A 66 -1.73 -6.78 -10.98
CA VAL A 66 -1.21 -5.81 -11.95
C VAL A 66 -1.07 -6.39 -13.39
N PRO A 67 -0.59 -7.61 -13.63
CA PRO A 67 -0.38 -8.10 -15.00
C PRO A 67 -1.68 -8.37 -15.79
N GLU A 68 -2.77 -8.76 -15.12
CA GLU A 68 -3.98 -9.29 -15.79
C GLU A 68 -5.28 -8.59 -15.37
N HIS A 69 -5.30 -7.95 -14.21
CA HIS A 69 -6.49 -7.44 -13.53
C HIS A 69 -6.21 -6.09 -12.86
N TYR A 70 -5.44 -5.22 -13.52
CA TYR A 70 -4.96 -3.96 -12.94
C TYR A 70 -6.09 -3.03 -12.44
N GLU A 71 -7.29 -3.09 -13.03
CA GLU A 71 -8.46 -2.34 -12.54
C GLU A 71 -8.85 -2.67 -11.09
N GLN A 72 -8.53 -3.89 -10.63
CA GLN A 72 -8.85 -4.37 -9.30
C GLN A 72 -7.83 -3.96 -8.23
N VAL A 73 -6.77 -3.21 -8.59
CA VAL A 73 -5.73 -2.82 -7.64
C VAL A 73 -6.13 -1.65 -6.74
N ILE A 74 -7.12 -0.84 -7.12
CA ILE A 74 -7.50 0.38 -6.38
C ILE A 74 -7.83 0.09 -4.91
N PRO A 75 -8.67 -0.91 -4.56
CA PRO A 75 -8.93 -1.24 -3.16
C PRO A 75 -7.67 -1.68 -2.39
N VAL A 76 -6.69 -2.27 -3.07
CA VAL A 76 -5.41 -2.68 -2.47
C VAL A 76 -4.57 -1.45 -2.15
N VAL A 77 -4.45 -0.51 -3.11
CA VAL A 77 -3.74 0.76 -2.94
C VAL A 77 -4.33 1.56 -1.77
N GLU A 78 -5.65 1.72 -1.71
CA GLU A 78 -6.31 2.44 -0.61
C GLU A 78 -6.04 1.81 0.77
N LYS A 79 -6.02 0.48 0.86
CA LYS A 79 -5.70 -0.22 2.11
C LYS A 79 -4.26 -0.01 2.52
N VAL A 80 -3.30 -0.05 1.58
CA VAL A 80 -1.88 0.23 1.87
C VAL A 80 -1.70 1.68 2.33
N LEU A 81 -2.28 2.66 1.63
CA LEU A 81 -2.23 4.07 2.05
C LEU A 81 -2.90 4.31 3.41
N SER A 82 -3.90 3.52 3.76
CA SER A 82 -4.52 3.55 5.10
C SER A 82 -3.54 3.11 6.19
N LEU A 83 -2.80 2.03 5.95
CA LEU A 83 -1.75 1.55 6.86
C LEU A 83 -0.59 2.54 6.93
N GLN A 84 -0.13 3.06 5.80
CA GLN A 84 0.92 4.07 5.75
C GLN A 84 0.54 5.28 6.61
N ASN A 85 -0.63 5.87 6.38
CA ASN A 85 -1.11 7.02 7.15
C ASN A 85 -1.25 6.72 8.65
N LYS A 86 -1.66 5.50 9.03
CA LYS A 86 -1.73 5.06 10.43
C LYS A 86 -0.35 5.12 11.10
N TYR A 87 0.67 4.55 10.46
CA TYR A 87 2.00 4.43 11.06
C TYR A 87 2.86 5.67 10.91
N GLN A 88 2.71 6.45 9.83
CA GLN A 88 3.30 7.78 9.72
C GLN A 88 2.81 8.70 10.83
N LYS A 89 1.49 8.73 11.10
CA LYS A 89 0.93 9.50 12.22
C LYS A 89 1.45 9.03 13.57
N ARG A 90 1.68 7.74 13.74
CA ARG A 90 2.26 7.22 14.99
C ARG A 90 3.74 7.56 15.15
N ARG A 91 4.47 7.71 14.05
CA ARG A 91 5.91 8.04 14.05
C ARG A 91 6.17 9.53 14.21
N PHE A 92 5.35 10.37 13.59
CA PHE A 92 5.60 11.81 13.47
C PHE A 92 4.52 12.71 14.11
N GLY A 93 3.40 12.13 14.55
CA GLY A 93 2.36 12.84 15.30
C GLY A 93 2.61 12.74 16.80
#